data_AF-A0A2E4Z1R8-F1
#
_entry.id   AF-A0A2E4Z1R8-F1
#
_cell.length_a   1.000
_cell.length_b   1.000
_cell.length_c   1.000
_cell.angle_alpha   90.00
_cell.angle_beta   90.00
_cell.angle_gamma   90.00
#
_symmetry.space_group_name_H-M   'P 1'
#
loop_
_entity.id
_entity.type
_entity.pdbx_description
1 polymer ?
#
loop_
_entity_poly.entity_id
_entity_poly.type
_entity_poly.pdbx_seq_one_letter_code
_entity_poly.pdbx_strand_id
1 'polypeptide(L)'
;MRNKRAEDEIDDEVDTFEPEQTAGEVVTLPNYSAIPEPTIPLDPGGRNVYDTWCRNLIEIGQLTAISVAYVESLALATDEIATAKRKERSLRGPMEMRRSATLKLERYIGNKTVEGPGRGENPFSAFGFAKRARQRRHPHD
;
A
#
# COMPACT_ATOMS: atom_id res chain seq x y z
N MET A 1 -1.20 68.07 -31.23
CA MET A 1 -2.10 66.93 -31.52
C MET A 1 -1.75 65.81 -30.55
N ARG A 2 -2.73 65.34 -29.77
CA ARG A 2 -2.59 64.48 -28.59
C ARG A 2 -2.62 63.00 -29.00
N ASN A 3 -1.58 62.23 -28.65
CA ASN A 3 -1.65 60.76 -28.64
C ASN A 3 -2.12 60.31 -27.26
N LYS A 4 -3.37 59.83 -27.20
CA LYS A 4 -3.91 59.11 -26.04
C LYS A 4 -3.55 57.64 -26.19
N ARG A 5 -2.79 57.09 -25.24
CA ARG A 5 -2.63 55.65 -25.06
C ARG A 5 -3.92 55.13 -24.42
N ALA A 6 -4.53 54.13 -25.06
CA ALA A 6 -5.58 53.32 -24.45
C ALA A 6 -4.91 52.30 -23.53
N GLU A 7 -5.37 52.24 -22.29
CA GLU A 7 -5.03 51.23 -21.30
C GLU A 7 -5.97 50.06 -21.56
N ASP A 8 -5.43 48.91 -21.97
CA ASP A 8 -6.16 47.65 -22.03
C ASP A 8 -6.31 47.13 -20.59
N GLU A 9 -7.55 47.14 -20.11
CA GLU A 9 -8.02 46.56 -18.87
C GLU A 9 -8.12 45.04 -19.10
N ILE A 10 -7.22 44.27 -18.51
CA ILE A 10 -7.28 42.80 -18.52
C ILE A 10 -7.99 42.39 -17.23
N ASP A 11 -9.27 42.02 -17.38
CA ASP A 11 -10.04 41.32 -16.35
C ASP A 11 -9.44 39.91 -16.15
N ASP A 12 -8.54 39.77 -15.18
CA ASP A 12 -8.11 38.47 -14.66
C ASP A 12 -9.24 37.88 -13.79
N GLU A 13 -10.22 37.23 -14.43
CA GLU A 13 -11.08 36.27 -13.74
C GLU A 13 -10.20 35.10 -13.25
N VAL A 14 -9.82 35.15 -11.98
CA VAL A 14 -9.11 34.08 -11.29
C VAL A 14 -10.10 32.94 -11.08
N ASP A 15 -10.19 32.05 -12.07
CA ASP A 15 -10.88 30.77 -11.97
C ASP A 15 -10.25 29.99 -10.81
N THR A 16 -10.90 30.05 -9.66
CA THR A 16 -10.47 29.39 -8.44
C THR A 16 -10.77 27.92 -8.65
N PHE A 17 -9.79 27.21 -9.21
CA PHE A 17 -9.83 25.76 -9.32
C PHE A 17 -9.82 25.17 -7.91
N GLU A 18 -11.01 25.00 -7.33
CA GLU A 18 -11.18 24.17 -6.15
C GLU A 18 -10.94 22.73 -6.60
N PRO A 19 -9.86 22.07 -6.13
CA PRO A 19 -9.73 20.65 -6.39
C PRO A 19 -10.86 19.96 -5.63
N GLU A 20 -11.87 19.49 -6.36
CA GLU A 20 -12.83 18.51 -5.83
C GLU A 20 -12.01 17.39 -5.21
N GLN A 21 -12.01 17.35 -3.88
CA GLN A 21 -11.48 16.21 -3.16
C GLN A 21 -12.44 15.06 -3.42
N THR A 22 -12.17 14.31 -4.48
CA THR A 22 -12.71 12.96 -4.66
C THR A 22 -12.30 12.16 -3.43
N ALA A 23 -13.20 12.12 -2.43
CA ALA A 23 -13.13 11.17 -1.35
C ALA A 23 -13.07 9.80 -2.03
N GLY A 24 -11.88 9.18 -2.01
CA GLY A 24 -11.66 7.92 -2.72
C GLY A 24 -12.74 6.93 -2.34
N GLU A 25 -13.50 6.49 -3.34
CA GLU A 25 -14.56 5.51 -3.16
C GLU A 25 -13.97 4.28 -2.45
N VAL A 26 -14.42 4.03 -1.22
CA VAL A 26 -13.98 2.87 -0.45
C VAL A 26 -14.67 1.65 -1.04
N VAL A 27 -14.04 1.05 -2.04
CA VAL A 27 -14.51 -0.21 -2.63
C VAL A 27 -14.29 -1.33 -1.61
N THR A 28 -15.33 -1.67 -0.86
CA THR A 28 -15.34 -2.85 0.01
C THR A 28 -15.53 -4.10 -0.83
N LEU A 29 -14.45 -4.87 -0.98
CA LEU A 29 -14.55 -6.19 -1.62
C LEU A 29 -15.40 -7.13 -0.78
N PRO A 30 -16.20 -8.02 -1.40
CA PRO A 30 -16.98 -9.00 -0.68
C PRO A 30 -16.06 -9.93 0.13
N ASN A 31 -16.43 -10.14 1.39
CA ASN A 31 -15.76 -11.10 2.25
C ASN A 31 -16.18 -12.52 1.91
N TYR A 32 -15.24 -13.45 1.96
CA TYR A 32 -15.50 -14.87 1.83
C TYR A 32 -16.06 -15.44 3.14
N SER A 33 -17.13 -16.24 3.03
CA SER A 33 -17.73 -16.97 4.16
C SER A 33 -17.15 -18.38 4.36
N ALA A 34 -16.47 -18.90 3.34
CA ALA A 34 -15.80 -20.20 3.34
C ALA A 34 -14.41 -20.07 2.70
N ILE A 35 -13.54 -21.04 2.96
CA ILE A 35 -12.19 -21.08 2.38
C ILE A 35 -12.34 -21.28 0.86
N PRO A 36 -11.90 -20.33 0.03
CA PRO A 36 -11.93 -20.50 -1.41
C PRO A 36 -10.91 -21.55 -1.85
N GLU A 37 -11.11 -22.14 -3.03
CA GLU A 37 -10.10 -23.00 -3.63
C GLU A 37 -8.90 -22.16 -4.09
N PRO A 38 -7.65 -22.60 -3.83
CA PRO A 38 -6.47 -21.94 -4.36
C PRO A 38 -6.48 -21.93 -5.89
N THR A 39 -6.16 -20.78 -6.47
CA THR A 39 -6.02 -20.61 -7.92
C THR A 39 -4.74 -21.23 -8.47
N ILE A 40 -3.74 -21.42 -7.60
CA ILE A 40 -2.45 -22.01 -7.91
C ILE A 40 -2.34 -23.44 -7.35
N PRO A 41 -1.63 -24.35 -8.03
CA PRO A 41 -1.34 -25.67 -7.49
C PRO A 41 -0.40 -25.54 -6.29
N LEU A 42 -0.79 -26.14 -5.16
CA LEU A 42 -0.02 -26.15 -3.91
C LEU A 42 0.31 -27.58 -3.52
N ASP A 43 1.53 -27.80 -3.03
CA ASP A 43 1.91 -29.05 -2.36
C ASP A 43 1.18 -29.13 -0.99
N PRO A 44 1.10 -30.31 -0.35
CA PRO A 44 0.42 -30.47 0.94
C PRO A 44 0.90 -29.49 2.03
N GLY A 45 2.18 -29.09 1.99
CA GLY A 45 2.75 -28.11 2.91
C GLY A 45 2.17 -26.72 2.74
N GLY A 46 2.20 -26.19 1.51
CA GLY A 46 1.61 -24.92 1.14
C GLY A 46 0.10 -24.91 1.32
N ARG A 47 -0.59 -26.03 1.01
CA ARG A 47 -2.04 -26.15 1.22
C ARG A 47 -2.44 -26.00 2.68
N ASN A 48 -1.68 -26.61 3.61
CA ASN A 48 -1.95 -26.46 5.04
C ASN A 48 -1.75 -25.01 5.52
N VAL A 49 -0.71 -24.32 5.01
CA VAL A 49 -0.48 -22.89 5.30
C VAL A 49 -1.63 -22.05 4.76
N TYR A 50 -2.07 -22.32 3.53
CA TYR A 50 -3.20 -21.65 2.89
C TYR A 50 -4.47 -21.78 3.73
N ASP A 51 -4.88 -23.01 4.04
CA ASP A 51 -6.10 -23.29 4.79
C ASP A 51 -6.07 -22.63 6.18
N THR A 52 -4.93 -22.69 6.87
CA THR A 52 -4.77 -22.09 8.21
C THR A 52 -4.93 -20.58 8.16
N TRP A 53 -4.29 -19.90 7.21
CA TRP A 53 -4.40 -18.45 7.08
C TRP A 53 -5.78 -18.01 6.62
N CYS A 54 -6.40 -18.74 5.68
CA CYS A 54 -7.77 -18.45 5.25
C CYS A 54 -8.77 -18.60 6.41
N ARG A 55 -8.66 -19.64 7.25
CA ARG A 55 -9.50 -19.78 8.46
C ARG A 55 -9.35 -18.58 9.39
N ASN A 56 -8.12 -18.22 9.72
CA ASN A 56 -7.85 -17.08 10.61
C ASN A 56 -8.41 -15.77 10.03
N LEU A 57 -8.29 -15.56 8.71
CA LEU A 57 -8.82 -14.38 8.03
C LEU A 57 -10.35 -14.35 7.97
N ILE A 58 -11.01 -15.51 7.88
CA ILE A 58 -12.48 -15.61 7.98
C ILE A 58 -12.94 -15.26 9.40
N GLU A 59 -12.26 -15.80 10.43
CA GLU A 59 -12.60 -15.55 11.83
C GLU A 59 -12.56 -14.07 12.19
N ILE A 60 -11.61 -13.32 11.62
CA ILE A 60 -11.48 -11.87 11.84
C ILE A 60 -12.26 -11.02 10.82
N GLY A 61 -13.00 -11.65 9.88
CA GLY A 61 -13.80 -10.96 8.88
C GLY A 61 -13.01 -10.18 7.84
N GLN A 62 -11.78 -10.61 7.54
CA GLN A 62 -10.85 -9.94 6.61
C GLN A 62 -10.48 -10.81 5.40
N LEU A 63 -11.10 -11.97 5.21
CA LEU A 63 -10.85 -12.76 4.01
C LEU A 63 -11.53 -12.12 2.79
N THR A 64 -10.75 -11.45 1.95
CA THR A 64 -11.17 -10.87 0.66
C THR A 64 -10.33 -11.44 -0.49
N ALA A 65 -10.67 -11.11 -1.74
CA ALA A 65 -9.88 -11.52 -2.90
C ALA A 65 -8.40 -11.06 -2.81
N ILE A 66 -8.15 -9.87 -2.24
CA ILE A 66 -6.79 -9.34 -2.05
C ILE A 66 -6.02 -10.18 -1.03
N SER A 67 -6.63 -10.46 0.13
CA SER A 67 -5.95 -11.24 1.17
C SER A 67 -5.71 -12.68 0.72
N VAL A 68 -6.64 -13.27 -0.05
CA VAL A 68 -6.46 -14.60 -0.67
C VAL A 68 -5.19 -14.62 -1.53
N ALA A 69 -4.98 -13.65 -2.42
CA ALA A 69 -3.78 -13.59 -3.26
C ALA A 69 -2.47 -13.50 -2.45
N TYR A 70 -2.49 -12.83 -1.29
CA TYR A 70 -1.35 -12.79 -0.38
C TYR A 70 -1.13 -14.12 0.33
N VAL A 71 -2.20 -14.80 0.76
CA VAL A 71 -2.11 -16.15 1.34
C VAL A 71 -1.59 -17.16 0.32
N GLU A 72 -2.04 -17.09 -0.93
CA GLU A 72 -1.52 -17.92 -2.03
C GLU A 72 -0.03 -17.70 -2.24
N SER A 73 0.42 -16.44 -2.24
CA SER A 73 1.83 -16.10 -2.37
C SER A 73 2.67 -16.67 -1.21
N LEU A 74 2.11 -16.66 0.01
CA LEU A 74 2.76 -17.22 1.19
C LEU A 74 2.84 -18.76 1.13
N ALA A 75 1.76 -19.40 0.69
CA ALA A 75 1.69 -20.85 0.51
C ALA A 75 2.68 -21.32 -0.56
N LEU A 76 2.71 -20.65 -1.72
CA LEU A 76 3.65 -20.93 -2.79
C LEU A 76 5.10 -20.79 -2.34
N ALA A 77 5.44 -19.69 -1.64
CA ALA A 77 6.78 -19.49 -1.11
C ALA A 77 7.20 -20.61 -0.14
N THR A 78 6.25 -21.16 0.62
CA THR A 78 6.49 -22.30 1.52
C THR A 78 6.84 -23.57 0.73
N ASP A 79 6.12 -23.84 -0.35
CA ASP A 79 6.39 -24.96 -1.24
C ASP A 79 7.70 -24.81 -2.00
N GLU A 80 8.03 -23.59 -2.44
CA GLU A 80 9.32 -23.27 -3.04
C GLU A 80 10.48 -23.48 -2.07
N ILE A 81 10.32 -23.12 -0.79
CA ILE A 81 11.33 -23.39 0.24
C ILE A 81 11.51 -24.91 0.41
N ALA A 82 10.41 -25.66 0.52
CA ALA A 82 10.48 -27.12 0.65
C ALA A 82 11.17 -27.76 -0.57
N THR A 83 10.85 -27.28 -1.76
CA THR A 83 11.44 -27.75 -3.01
C THR A 83 12.91 -27.36 -3.15
N ALA A 84 13.29 -26.14 -2.77
CA ALA A 84 14.67 -25.68 -2.77
C ALA A 84 15.52 -26.48 -1.79
N LYS A 85 15.00 -26.80 -0.60
CA LYS A 85 15.66 -27.70 0.36
C LYS A 85 15.88 -29.10 -0.21
N ARG A 86 14.83 -29.70 -0.81
CA ARG A 86 14.92 -31.04 -1.44
C ARG A 86 15.95 -31.08 -2.60
N LYS A 87 16.10 -29.98 -3.32
CA LYS A 87 16.99 -29.87 -4.50
C LYS A 87 18.34 -29.23 -4.17
N GLU A 88 18.65 -28.98 -2.89
CA GLU A 88 19.87 -28.31 -2.44
C GLU A 88 20.15 -26.97 -3.14
N ARG A 89 19.08 -26.24 -3.48
CA ARG A 89 19.15 -24.92 -4.12
C ARG A 89 19.17 -23.81 -3.07
N SER A 90 19.60 -22.62 -3.51
CA SER A 90 19.58 -21.43 -2.67
C SER A 90 18.17 -21.12 -2.15
N LEU A 91 18.07 -20.89 -0.84
CA LEU A 91 16.81 -20.53 -0.18
C LEU A 91 16.51 -19.03 -0.25
N ARG A 92 17.44 -18.21 -0.77
CA ARG A 92 17.34 -16.76 -0.70
C ARG A 92 16.07 -16.21 -1.35
N GLY A 93 15.81 -16.57 -2.60
CA GLY A 93 14.63 -16.12 -3.35
C GLY A 93 13.31 -16.53 -2.67
N PRO A 94 13.10 -17.83 -2.38
CA PRO A 94 11.88 -18.29 -1.70
C PRO A 94 11.68 -17.67 -0.31
N MET A 95 12.75 -17.42 0.44
CA MET A 95 12.68 -16.75 1.75
C MET A 95 12.31 -15.27 1.63
N GLU A 96 12.85 -14.56 0.62
CA GLU A 96 12.47 -13.17 0.32
C GLU A 96 11.00 -13.08 -0.10
N MET A 97 10.54 -14.01 -0.95
CA MET A 97 9.14 -14.12 -1.34
C MET A 97 8.23 -14.33 -0.13
N ARG A 98 8.56 -15.31 0.72
CA ARG A 98 7.81 -15.60 1.96
C ARG A 98 7.73 -14.37 2.85
N ARG A 99 8.85 -13.69 3.10
CA ARG A 99 8.90 -12.47 3.92
C ARG A 99 8.01 -11.36 3.35
N SER A 100 8.04 -11.17 2.03
CA SER A 100 7.23 -10.15 1.37
C SER A 100 5.73 -10.43 1.48
N ALA A 101 5.33 -11.70 1.35
CA ALA A 101 3.94 -12.13 1.49
C ALA A 101 3.43 -11.95 2.93
N THR A 102 4.24 -12.35 3.92
CA THR A 102 3.95 -12.12 5.33
C THR A 102 3.75 -10.64 5.65
N LEU A 103 4.65 -9.76 5.18
CA LEU A 103 4.52 -8.32 5.41
C LEU A 103 3.24 -7.73 4.78
N LYS A 104 2.82 -8.23 3.62
CA LYS A 104 1.56 -7.79 2.99
C LYS A 104 0.35 -8.23 3.81
N LEU A 105 0.35 -9.46 4.32
CA LEU A 105 -0.71 -9.96 5.20
C LEU A 105 -0.78 -9.21 6.54
N GLU A 106 0.37 -8.99 7.19
CA GLU A 106 0.45 -8.23 8.44
C GLU A 106 -0.06 -6.80 8.28
N ARG A 107 0.32 -6.12 7.19
CA ARG A 107 -0.19 -4.77 6.88
C ARG A 107 -1.68 -4.78 6.61
N TYR A 108 -2.18 -5.79 5.88
CA TYR A 108 -3.60 -5.91 5.58
C TYR A 108 -4.43 -6.12 6.85
N ILE A 109 -3.97 -6.98 7.76
CA ILE A 109 -4.62 -7.22 9.05
C ILE A 109 -4.52 -5.99 9.95
N GLY A 110 -3.35 -5.36 10.00
CA GLY A 110 -3.04 -4.19 10.82
C GLY A 110 -3.77 -2.92 10.37
N ASN A 111 -4.22 -2.83 9.13
CA ASN A 111 -5.00 -1.70 8.61
C ASN A 111 -6.48 -1.76 9.03
N LYS A 112 -6.78 -2.14 10.28
CA LYS A 112 -8.03 -1.73 10.94
C LYS A 112 -7.95 -0.23 11.14
N THR A 113 -8.44 0.55 10.16
CA THR A 113 -8.63 2.00 10.22
C THR A 113 -7.61 2.70 11.11
N VAL A 114 -6.42 2.99 10.58
CA VAL A 114 -5.68 4.12 11.13
C VAL A 114 -6.53 5.33 10.77
N GLU A 115 -7.40 5.74 11.69
CA GLU A 115 -7.83 7.13 11.78
C GLU A 115 -6.53 7.91 11.94
N GLY A 116 -5.94 8.31 10.82
CA GLY A 116 -4.86 9.26 10.84
C GLY A 116 -5.38 10.48 11.58
N PRO A 117 -4.58 11.12 12.45
CA PRO A 117 -4.96 12.39 13.02
C PRO A 117 -5.43 13.28 11.86
N GLY A 118 -6.67 13.73 11.94
CA GLY A 118 -7.35 14.41 10.86
C GLY A 118 -6.47 15.50 10.24
N ARG A 119 -6.56 15.62 8.91
CA ARG A 119 -6.19 16.80 8.10
C ARG A 119 -5.20 17.76 8.79
N GLY A 120 -3.90 17.59 8.53
CA GLY A 120 -2.95 18.70 8.68
C GLY A 120 -1.56 18.35 9.19
N GLU A 121 -1.36 17.23 9.86
CA GLU A 121 -0.05 16.90 10.42
C GLU A 121 0.69 15.87 9.59
N ASN A 122 1.61 16.37 8.77
CA ASN A 122 2.54 15.56 8.00
C ASN A 122 3.37 14.70 8.99
N PRO A 123 3.36 13.35 8.92
CA PRO A 123 4.05 12.49 9.90
C PRO A 123 5.58 12.62 9.86
N PHE A 124 6.10 13.33 8.86
CA PHE A 124 7.51 13.68 8.71
C PHE A 124 7.87 15.08 9.23
N SER A 125 6.92 15.83 9.80
CA SER A 125 7.19 17.16 10.38
C SER A 125 8.18 17.11 11.55
N ALA A 126 8.16 16.01 12.31
CA ALA A 126 9.07 15.75 13.44
C ALA A 126 10.48 15.34 12.98
N PHE A 127 10.61 14.74 11.79
CA PHE A 127 11.90 14.37 11.23
C PHE A 127 12.48 15.58 10.49
N GLY A 128 13.29 16.37 11.20
CA GLY A 128 13.88 17.65 10.78
C GLY A 128 14.80 17.65 9.54
N PHE A 129 14.40 17.03 8.43
CA PHE A 129 15.06 17.11 7.13
C PHE A 129 14.84 18.48 6.46
N ALA A 130 13.73 19.17 6.76
CA ALA A 130 13.40 20.46 6.16
C ALA A 130 14.26 21.64 6.66
N LYS A 131 14.99 21.51 7.79
CA LYS A 131 15.77 22.62 8.36
C LYS A 131 17.15 22.80 7.72
N ARG A 132 17.73 21.76 7.09
CA ARG A 132 19.08 21.84 6.48
C ARG A 132 19.10 22.41 5.07
N ALA A 133 17.99 22.39 4.33
CA ALA A 133 17.95 22.91 2.97
C ALA A 133 17.91 24.46 2.91
N ARG A 134 17.36 25.13 3.94
CA ARG A 134 17.24 26.60 3.96
C ARG A 134 18.50 27.32 4.45
N GLN A 135 19.39 26.65 5.17
CA GLN A 135 20.64 27.27 5.67
C GLN A 135 21.77 27.35 4.63
N ARG A 136 21.60 26.78 3.43
CA ARG A 136 22.62 26.83 2.36
C ARG A 136 22.41 27.93 1.32
N ARG A 137 21.34 28.73 1.42
CA ARG A 137 20.99 29.74 0.40
C ARG A 137 21.26 31.19 0.79
N HIS A 138 21.80 31.46 1.97
CA HIS A 138 22.24 32.80 2.36
C HIS A 138 23.69 32.76 2.85
N PRO A 139 24.70 33.00 1.98
CA PRO A 139 25.94 33.57 2.44
C PRO A 139 25.65 34.98 2.96
N HIS A 140 26.06 35.22 4.19
CA HIS A 140 26.06 36.52 4.84
C HIS A 140 27.27 37.28 4.28
N ASP A 141 27.01 38.31 3.49
CA ASP A 141 27.88 39.49 3.38
C ASP A 141 27.12 40.65 4.04
#